data_AF-A0A1S3HI22-F1
#
_entry.id   AF-A0A1S3HI22-F1
#
_cell.length_a   1.000
_cell.length_b   1.000
_cell.length_c   1.000
_cell.angle_alpha   90.00
_cell.angle_beta   90.00
_cell.angle_gamma   90.00
#
_symmetry.space_group_name_H-M   'P 1'
#
loop_
_entity.id
_entity.type
_entity.pdbx_description
1 polymer ?
#
loop_
_entity_poly.entity_id
_entity_poly.type
_entity_poly.pdbx_seq_one_letter_code
_entity_poly.pdbx_strand_id
1 'polypeptide(L)'
;MGVMAYWRFLFALCVVLICRTLANREGRAVTDFYNYRDEMAQAVCVSMTTSGAIFAVRRQCDSSQPNCADICTSVGKTCFGGQHVYDSNRRLSPDPREDIGTVGLKIYRYNDCSTLGCGPNYCCCKG
;
A
#
# COMPACT_ATOMS: atom_id res chain seq x y z
N MET A 1 17.16 -52.47 11.53
CA MET A 1 16.62 -51.91 10.27
C MET A 1 15.98 -50.51 10.41
N GLY A 2 16.18 -49.75 11.51
CA GLY A 2 15.49 -48.48 11.74
C GLY A 2 16.25 -47.18 11.40
N VAL A 3 17.58 -47.18 11.40
CA VAL A 3 18.38 -45.94 11.32
C VAL A 3 18.38 -45.33 9.92
N MET A 4 18.43 -46.16 8.86
CA MET A 4 18.38 -45.67 7.47
C MET A 4 17.01 -45.09 7.08
N ALA A 5 15.92 -45.62 7.62
CA ALA A 5 14.58 -45.09 7.37
C ALA A 5 14.42 -43.71 8.02
N TYR A 6 14.88 -43.55 9.27
CA TYR A 6 14.84 -42.28 9.98
C TYR A 6 15.57 -41.15 9.24
N TRP A 7 16.74 -41.44 8.67
CA TRP A 7 17.51 -40.42 7.97
C TRP A 7 16.87 -39.98 6.64
N ARG A 8 16.21 -40.91 5.95
CA ARG A 8 15.42 -40.60 4.74
C ARG A 8 14.22 -39.71 5.07
N PHE A 9 13.53 -39.97 6.19
CA PHE A 9 12.43 -39.12 6.66
C PHE A 9 12.90 -37.72 7.03
N LEU A 10 14.01 -37.59 7.75
CA LEU A 10 14.57 -36.28 8.11
C LEU A 10 15.01 -35.48 6.88
N PHE A 11 15.63 -36.14 5.89
CA PHE A 11 16.03 -35.48 4.65
C PHE A 11 14.81 -34.99 3.86
N ALA A 12 13.77 -35.83 3.72
CA ALA A 12 12.53 -35.44 3.06
C ALA A 12 11.83 -34.26 3.78
N LEU A 13 11.77 -34.28 5.11
CA LEU A 13 11.21 -33.20 5.90
C LEU A 13 12.00 -31.89 5.70
N CYS A 14 13.33 -31.96 5.69
CA CYS A 14 14.21 -30.82 5.47
C CYS A 14 13.97 -30.21 4.07
N VAL A 15 13.91 -31.04 3.03
CA VAL A 15 13.61 -30.59 1.66
C VAL A 15 12.23 -29.92 1.58
N VAL A 16 11.20 -30.48 2.21
CA VAL A 16 9.85 -29.88 2.24
C VAL A 16 9.85 -28.53 2.97
N LEU A 17 10.57 -28.40 4.09
CA LEU A 17 10.68 -27.15 4.82
C LEU A 17 11.42 -26.08 4.00
N ILE A 18 12.52 -26.46 3.33
CA ILE A 18 13.27 -25.56 2.44
C ILE A 18 12.42 -25.12 1.24
N CYS A 19 11.70 -26.04 0.59
CA CYS A 19 10.79 -25.69 -0.51
C CYS A 19 9.69 -24.74 -0.05
N ARG A 20 9.13 -24.93 1.15
CA ARG A 20 8.11 -24.03 1.71
C ARG A 20 8.66 -22.63 2.02
N THR A 21 9.87 -22.52 2.57
CA THR A 21 10.46 -21.21 2.89
C THR A 21 10.86 -20.44 1.63
N LEU A 22 11.39 -21.13 0.61
CA LEU A 22 11.71 -20.53 -0.69
C LEU A 22 10.46 -20.06 -1.45
N ALA A 23 9.41 -20.89 -1.52
CA ALA A 23 8.15 -20.51 -2.15
C ALA A 23 7.47 -19.31 -1.47
N ASN A 24 7.50 -19.25 -0.13
CA ASN A 24 7.00 -18.09 0.62
C ASN A 24 7.83 -16.82 0.36
N ARG A 25 9.15 -16.95 0.14
CA ARG A 25 10.04 -15.82 -0.13
C ARG A 25 9.78 -15.22 -1.50
N GLU A 26 9.57 -16.04 -2.52
CA GLU A 26 9.20 -15.58 -3.86
C GLU A 26 7.78 -14.99 -3.91
N GLY A 27 6.81 -15.61 -3.22
CA GLY A 27 5.46 -15.06 -3.10
C GLY A 27 5.41 -13.67 -2.44
N ARG A 28 6.28 -13.42 -1.44
CA ARG A 28 6.40 -12.11 -0.78
C ARG A 28 7.05 -11.05 -1.68
N ALA A 29 8.07 -11.44 -2.45
CA ALA A 29 8.74 -10.53 -3.38
C ALA A 29 7.83 -10.03 -4.52
N VAL A 30 6.82 -10.83 -4.92
CA VAL A 30 5.80 -10.41 -5.90
C VAL A 30 4.79 -9.42 -5.30
N THR A 31 4.55 -9.48 -3.98
CA THR A 31 3.59 -8.59 -3.28
C THR A 31 4.21 -7.28 -2.79
N ASP A 32 5.54 -7.20 -2.64
CA ASP A 32 6.20 -5.99 -2.10
C ASP A 32 6.13 -4.78 -3.07
N PHE A 33 5.83 -5.00 -4.35
CA PHE A 33 5.62 -3.95 -5.35
C PHE A 33 4.17 -3.50 -5.53
N TYR A 34 3.20 -4.22 -4.94
CA TYR A 34 1.78 -3.96 -5.16
C TYR A 34 1.12 -3.55 -3.85
N ASN A 35 0.93 -2.25 -3.66
CA ASN A 35 0.20 -1.73 -2.51
C ASN A 35 -1.01 -0.95 -3.00
N TYR A 36 -2.17 -1.61 -2.99
CA TYR A 36 -3.45 -1.05 -3.46
C TYR A 36 -3.76 0.35 -2.92
N ARG A 37 -3.19 0.74 -1.78
CA ARG A 37 -3.35 2.08 -1.22
C ARG A 37 -2.53 3.13 -1.97
N ASP A 38 -1.31 2.81 -2.38
CA ASP A 38 -0.46 3.68 -3.18
C ASP A 38 -1.07 3.89 -4.56
N GLU A 39 -1.56 2.82 -5.20
CA GLU A 39 -2.17 2.95 -6.53
C GLU A 39 -3.47 3.76 -6.48
N MET A 40 -4.32 3.53 -5.47
CA MET A 40 -5.53 4.33 -5.27
C MET A 40 -5.20 5.77 -4.88
N ALA A 41 -4.15 6.00 -4.10
CA ALA A 41 -3.69 7.34 -3.78
C ALA A 41 -3.20 8.10 -5.02
N GLN A 42 -2.41 7.44 -5.85
CA GLN A 42 -1.94 8.00 -7.11
C GLN A 42 -3.11 8.35 -8.04
N ALA A 43 -4.08 7.44 -8.20
CA ALA A 43 -5.26 7.66 -9.03
C ALA A 43 -6.08 8.88 -8.57
N VAL A 44 -6.30 9.01 -7.25
CA VAL A 44 -7.02 10.16 -6.69
C VAL A 44 -6.23 11.45 -6.90
N CYS A 45 -4.93 11.50 -6.61
CA CYS A 45 -4.13 12.71 -6.83
C CYS A 45 -4.12 13.15 -8.30
N VAL A 46 -4.00 12.20 -9.24
CA VAL A 46 -4.10 12.50 -10.69
C VAL A 46 -5.46 13.09 -11.03
N SER A 47 -6.54 12.62 -10.42
CA SER A 47 -7.89 13.14 -10.68
C SER A 47 -8.15 14.56 -10.14
N MET A 48 -7.32 15.09 -9.24
CA MET A 48 -7.56 16.42 -8.64
C MET A 48 -6.88 17.58 -9.39
N THR A 49 -6.22 17.30 -10.50
CA THR A 49 -5.45 18.27 -11.28
C THR A 49 -5.59 17.99 -12.77
N THR A 50 -5.44 19.01 -13.59
CA THR A 50 -5.61 18.92 -15.05
C THR A 50 -4.30 18.81 -15.81
N SER A 51 -3.15 18.98 -15.15
CA SER A 51 -1.85 19.00 -15.84
C SER A 51 -0.65 18.72 -14.93
N GLY A 52 0.46 18.32 -15.57
CA GLY A 52 1.79 18.13 -14.96
C GLY A 52 2.06 16.71 -14.46
N ALA A 53 3.26 16.49 -13.95
CA ALA A 53 3.66 15.21 -13.36
C ALA A 53 3.14 15.13 -11.92
N ILE A 54 2.29 14.15 -11.64
CA ILE A 54 1.57 14.05 -10.37
C ILE A 54 2.10 12.87 -9.57
N PHE A 55 2.26 13.08 -8.26
CA PHE A 55 2.81 12.10 -7.34
C PHE A 55 1.98 12.06 -6.07
N ALA A 56 1.57 10.85 -5.66
CA ALA A 56 1.09 10.59 -4.32
C ALA A 56 2.30 10.24 -3.43
N VAL A 57 2.57 11.06 -2.42
CA VAL A 57 3.66 10.86 -1.48
C VAL A 57 3.10 10.41 -0.14
N ARG A 58 3.58 9.30 0.40
CA ARG A 58 3.13 8.80 1.70
C ARG A 58 3.39 9.82 2.80
N ARG A 59 2.40 9.98 3.67
CA ARG A 59 2.48 10.75 4.92
C ARG A 59 2.05 9.83 6.07
N GLN A 60 2.82 9.79 7.15
CA GLN A 60 2.42 9.01 8.31
C GLN A 60 1.23 9.69 9.00
N CYS A 61 0.21 8.90 9.34
CA CYS A 61 -0.97 9.38 10.05
C CYS A 61 -0.67 9.44 11.55
N ASP A 62 -0.02 10.52 11.97
CA ASP A 62 0.34 10.78 13.38
C ASP A 62 0.33 12.29 13.65
N SER A 63 0.07 12.69 14.90
CA SER A 63 -0.04 14.09 15.30
C SER A 63 1.27 14.87 15.23
N SER A 64 2.41 14.18 15.22
CA SER A 64 3.74 14.78 15.14
C SER A 64 4.25 15.05 13.72
N GLN A 65 3.52 14.63 12.69
CA GLN A 65 4.04 14.56 11.33
C GLN A 65 3.88 15.88 10.55
N PRO A 66 4.89 16.29 9.75
CA PRO A 66 4.82 17.47 8.90
C PRO A 66 3.57 17.46 8.01
N ASN A 67 3.07 18.63 7.63
CA ASN A 67 1.92 18.72 6.72
C ASN A 67 2.34 18.37 5.27
N CYS A 68 1.37 18.31 4.36
CA CYS A 68 1.66 17.97 2.97
C CYS A 68 2.45 19.03 2.20
N ALA A 69 2.35 20.30 2.58
CA ALA A 69 3.18 21.36 2.00
C ALA A 69 4.67 21.10 2.29
N ASP A 70 5.00 20.77 3.53
CA ASP A 70 6.37 20.46 3.97
C ASP A 70 6.89 19.19 3.29
N ILE A 71 6.06 18.14 3.25
CA ILE A 71 6.42 16.86 2.62
C ILE A 71 6.69 17.04 1.12
N CYS A 72 5.79 17.68 0.37
CA CYS A 72 6.03 17.90 -1.06
C CYS A 72 7.27 18.78 -1.30
N THR A 73 7.48 19.80 -0.48
CA THR A 73 8.67 20.68 -0.57
C THR A 73 9.95 19.89 -0.35
N SER A 74 9.98 18.97 0.63
CA SER A 74 11.15 18.14 0.93
C SER A 74 11.59 17.24 -0.23
N VAL A 75 10.66 16.89 -1.14
CA VAL A 75 10.94 16.10 -2.34
C VAL A 75 11.00 16.94 -3.63
N GLY A 76 11.09 18.27 -3.50
CA GLY A 76 11.21 19.18 -4.64
C GLY A 76 9.96 19.20 -5.52
N LYS A 77 8.78 19.23 -4.90
CA LYS A 77 7.47 19.26 -5.55
C LYS A 77 6.57 20.31 -4.91
N THR A 78 5.53 20.73 -5.62
CA THR A 78 4.51 21.65 -5.11
C THR A 78 3.29 20.86 -4.63
N CYS A 79 2.85 21.10 -3.40
CA CYS A 79 1.62 20.48 -2.90
C CYS A 79 0.38 21.14 -3.51
N PHE A 80 -0.64 20.34 -3.83
CA PHE A 80 -1.96 20.82 -4.24
C PHE A 80 -3.13 20.13 -3.54
N GLY A 81 -2.85 19.23 -2.60
CA GLY A 81 -3.86 18.60 -1.76
C GLY A 81 -3.31 17.43 -0.96
N GLY A 82 -4.20 16.76 -0.26
CA GLY A 82 -3.90 15.53 0.45
C GLY A 82 -5.11 14.59 0.46
N GLN A 83 -4.90 13.37 0.90
CA GLN A 83 -5.96 12.41 1.09
C GLN A 83 -5.67 11.45 2.24
N HIS A 84 -6.75 10.94 2.82
CA HIS A 84 -6.70 9.83 3.75
C HIS A 84 -7.31 8.59 3.09
N VAL A 85 -6.47 7.62 2.78
CA VAL A 85 -6.88 6.27 2.35
C VAL A 85 -7.11 5.45 3.61
N TYR A 86 -8.37 5.13 3.90
CA TYR A 86 -8.71 4.38 5.11
C TYR A 86 -8.43 2.90 4.93
N ASP A 87 -8.01 2.28 6.03
CA ASP A 87 -7.94 0.83 6.17
C ASP A 87 -9.37 0.27 6.10
N SER A 88 -9.76 -0.20 4.91
CA SER A 88 -10.97 -1.00 4.79
C SER A 88 -10.67 -2.41 5.25
N ASN A 89 -11.47 -2.91 6.20
CA ASN A 89 -11.48 -4.33 6.56
C ASN A 89 -12.02 -5.23 5.44
N ARG A 90 -12.54 -4.65 4.35
CA ARG A 90 -13.15 -5.38 3.23
C ARG A 90 -12.49 -4.99 1.91
N ARG A 91 -11.73 -5.92 1.35
CA ARG A 91 -11.35 -5.91 -0.06
C ARG A 91 -12.51 -6.49 -0.84
N LEU A 92 -12.97 -5.80 -1.88
CA LEU A 92 -14.00 -6.36 -2.76
C LEU A 92 -13.45 -7.61 -3.46
N SER A 93 -14.35 -8.56 -3.71
CA SER A 93 -14.07 -9.78 -4.46
C SER A 93 -13.54 -9.44 -5.85
N PRO A 94 -12.57 -10.22 -6.36
CA PRO A 94 -12.21 -10.14 -7.76
C PRO A 94 -13.34 -10.60 -8.69
N ASP A 95 -14.35 -11.36 -8.20
CA ASP A 95 -15.55 -11.66 -8.96
C ASP A 95 -16.57 -10.50 -8.80
N PRO A 96 -16.87 -9.75 -9.88
CA PRO A 96 -17.77 -8.60 -9.82
C PRO A 96 -19.22 -8.97 -9.48
N ARG A 97 -19.58 -10.26 -9.48
CA ARG A 97 -20.92 -10.74 -9.14
C ARG A 97 -21.15 -10.90 -7.64
N GLU A 98 -20.09 -11.06 -6.86
CA GLU A 98 -20.20 -11.37 -5.42
C GLU A 98 -20.45 -10.14 -4.55
N ASP A 99 -19.99 -8.97 -4.99
CA ASP A 99 -20.02 -7.73 -4.21
C ASP A 99 -20.84 -6.61 -4.88
N ILE A 100 -21.83 -6.97 -5.70
CA ILE A 100 -22.76 -6.00 -6.29
C ILE A 100 -23.43 -5.18 -5.18
N GLY A 101 -23.38 -3.84 -5.31
CA GLY A 101 -23.94 -2.92 -4.32
C GLY A 101 -23.13 -2.75 -3.03
N THR A 102 -21.94 -3.36 -2.94
CA THR A 102 -21.04 -3.19 -1.79
C THR A 102 -20.13 -1.98 -1.97
N VAL A 103 -19.95 -1.20 -0.91
CA VAL A 103 -19.02 -0.05 -0.88
C VAL A 103 -17.57 -0.52 -0.89
N GLY A 104 -16.77 0.05 -1.80
CA GLY A 104 -15.33 -0.19 -1.87
C GLY A 104 -14.52 0.61 -0.85
N LEU A 105 -13.24 0.82 -1.16
CA LEU A 105 -12.30 1.54 -0.30
C LEU A 105 -12.77 2.99 -0.06
N LYS A 106 -12.78 3.41 1.22
CA LYS A 106 -13.07 4.80 1.59
C LYS A 106 -11.82 5.66 1.45
N ILE A 107 -11.94 6.76 0.71
CA ILE A 107 -10.90 7.79 0.58
C ILE A 107 -11.51 9.15 0.90
N TYR A 108 -10.90 9.88 1.83
CA TYR A 108 -11.29 11.26 2.13
C TYR A 108 -10.28 12.23 1.52
N ARG A 109 -10.75 13.22 0.77
CA ARG A 109 -9.92 14.21 0.07
C ARG A 109 -9.83 15.49 0.89
N TYR A 110 -8.62 16.00 1.03
CA TYR A 110 -8.31 17.31 1.58
C TYR A 110 -7.92 18.23 0.41
N ASN A 111 -8.68 19.31 0.25
CA ASN A 111 -8.36 20.36 -0.73
C ASN A 111 -7.40 21.40 -0.10
N ASP A 112 -6.46 20.92 0.72
CA ASP A 112 -5.47 21.73 1.42
C ASP A 112 -4.17 20.94 1.58
N CYS A 113 -3.12 21.67 1.92
CA CYS A 113 -1.78 21.13 2.16
C CYS A 113 -1.28 21.36 3.59
N SER A 114 -2.06 22.07 4.41
CA SER A 114 -1.67 22.52 5.75
C SER A 114 -2.29 21.70 6.87
N THR A 115 -3.18 20.73 6.56
CA THR A 115 -3.78 19.86 7.57
C THR A 115 -2.70 19.11 8.37
N LEU A 116 -2.78 19.28 9.69
CA LEU A 116 -1.95 18.62 10.69
C LEU A 116 -2.71 17.43 11.32
N GLY A 117 -2.09 16.77 12.30
CA GLY A 117 -2.69 15.61 12.93
C GLY A 117 -2.55 14.36 12.05
N CYS A 118 -3.37 13.35 12.35
CA CYS A 118 -3.46 12.16 11.50
C CYS A 118 -3.82 12.55 10.06
N GLY A 119 -4.78 13.46 9.87
CA GLY A 119 -4.99 14.21 8.62
C GLY A 119 -4.92 13.34 7.35
N PRO A 120 -4.31 13.84 6.26
CA PRO A 120 -3.91 13.04 5.12
C PRO A 120 -2.85 11.99 5.48
N ASN A 121 -2.97 10.77 4.95
CA ASN A 121 -1.89 9.77 4.96
C ASN A 121 -1.21 9.63 3.58
N TYR A 122 -1.65 10.40 2.60
CA TYR A 122 -0.95 10.67 1.34
C TYR A 122 -1.07 12.16 0.97
N CYS A 123 -0.01 12.71 0.41
CA CYS A 123 0.07 14.06 -0.10
C CYS A 123 0.08 14.06 -1.63
N CYS A 124 -0.71 14.95 -2.23
CA CYS A 124 -0.75 15.12 -3.67
C CYS A 124 0.23 16.22 -4.07
N CYS A 125 1.33 15.81 -4.69
CA CYS A 125 2.43 16.65 -5.09
C CYS A 125 2.54 16.74 -6.63
N LYS A 126 2.89 17.91 -7.14
CA LYS A 126 3.08 18.19 -8.56
C LYS A 126 4.54 18.56 -8.84
N GLY A 127 5.11 17.98 -9.90
CA GLY A 127 6.43 18.31 -10.42
C GLY A 127 6.45 19.47 -11.40
#